data_AF-A0AAE0I8Z1-F1
#
_entry.id   AF-A0AAE0I8Z1-F1
#
_cell.length_a   1.000
_cell.length_b   1.000
_cell.length_c   1.000
_cell.angle_alpha   90.00
_cell.angle_beta   90.00
_cell.angle_gamma   90.00
#
_symmetry.space_group_name_H-M   'P 1'
#
loop_
_entity.id
_entity.type
_entity.pdbx_description
1 polymer ?
#
loop_
_entity_poly.entity_id
_entity_poly.type
_entity_poly.pdbx_seq_one_letter_code
_entity_poly.pdbx_strand_id
1 'polypeptide(L)'
;MANSTLTSNVTTELVAAPATQYKPRYIDIGINLADPIFRGRYHGKSKHPDDLQGVIKRAEEVGCTKLIVTGSSFKSSRDALKLASEFPGTVYTTAGIHPCSSSIFSPSHHKHHDESQSEGEADEGADQHTPVCGPDPSKPIIDGEGIDPAKTTTIISDLRTLISSSRAASPSLVAFGEFGLDYDRLHYCSKEVQLHSFSEQLALAASLTPQLPLFLHSRAAHADFVRLLKAAFGDRLERLEKGGVVHSFTGTADEMRELMDLGLYIGINGCSFKTAENCAVVKEIHLDRLMLETDGPWCDVRPSHEGWKFLVEQYKIASTPPPEPEPEPTPLPTPTLTPIPETNGDGEVVGRPPRRQRQKRPPQPQPRGRNQKKEPEVPDLFKVVKKEKWEEGAMVKGRNEPCTIERVAKIVAGIKGVTEQEVCEAAWANTVKVFGVEA
;
A
#
# COMPACT_ATOMS: atom_id res chain seq x y z
N MET A 1 -55.78 7.00 -60.12
CA MET A 1 -55.19 5.99 -59.24
C MET A 1 -53.94 6.59 -58.62
N ALA A 2 -53.93 6.67 -57.30
CA ALA A 2 -52.83 7.20 -56.51
C ALA A 2 -51.67 6.20 -56.44
N ASN A 3 -50.45 6.68 -56.30
CA ASN A 3 -49.52 6.04 -55.37
C ASN A 3 -48.60 7.09 -54.75
N SER A 4 -48.81 7.26 -53.45
CA SER A 4 -48.10 8.11 -52.50
C SER A 4 -46.88 7.36 -52.00
N THR A 5 -45.69 7.93 -52.13
CA THR A 5 -44.47 7.41 -51.49
C THR A 5 -44.23 8.20 -50.21
N LEU A 6 -44.55 7.57 -49.08
CA LEU A 6 -44.28 8.05 -47.72
C LEU A 6 -42.79 7.98 -47.42
N THR A 7 -42.17 9.12 -47.13
CA THR A 7 -40.86 9.21 -46.49
C THR A 7 -41.05 9.15 -44.97
N SER A 8 -40.73 8.02 -44.34
CA SER A 8 -40.67 7.91 -42.88
C SER A 8 -39.28 8.33 -42.38
N ASN A 9 -39.22 9.51 -41.77
CA ASN A 9 -38.09 9.91 -40.94
C ASN A 9 -38.14 9.13 -39.63
N VAL A 10 -37.25 8.15 -39.47
CA VAL A 10 -36.98 7.53 -38.17
C VAL A 10 -35.84 8.33 -37.53
N THR A 11 -36.18 9.25 -36.64
CA THR A 11 -35.25 9.78 -35.65
C THR A 11 -34.96 8.68 -34.64
N THR A 12 -33.84 7.98 -34.82
CA THR A 12 -33.24 7.15 -33.78
C THR A 12 -32.74 8.08 -32.68
N GLU A 13 -33.51 8.18 -31.60
CA GLU A 13 -32.99 8.65 -30.31
C GLU A 13 -31.84 7.72 -29.91
N LEU A 14 -30.62 8.24 -29.96
CA LEU A 14 -29.45 7.64 -29.33
C LEU A 14 -29.69 7.70 -27.82
N VAL A 15 -30.29 6.63 -27.29
CA VAL A 15 -30.26 6.35 -25.85
C VAL A 15 -28.79 6.18 -25.49
N ALA A 16 -28.21 7.18 -24.82
CA ALA A 16 -26.86 7.10 -24.30
C ALA A 16 -26.74 5.84 -23.44
N ALA A 17 -25.85 4.93 -23.82
CA ALA A 17 -25.54 3.76 -23.00
C ALA A 17 -25.14 4.26 -21.60
N PRO A 18 -25.64 3.64 -20.52
CA PRO A 18 -25.20 4.01 -19.17
C PRO A 18 -23.68 3.89 -19.13
N ALA A 19 -23.00 4.96 -18.71
CA ALA A 19 -21.55 4.96 -18.56
C ALA A 19 -21.16 3.74 -17.71
N THR A 20 -20.43 2.80 -18.30
CA THR A 20 -19.95 1.61 -17.59
C THR A 20 -19.09 2.09 -16.44
N GLN A 21 -19.52 1.83 -15.21
CA GLN A 21 -18.78 2.19 -14.00
C GLN A 21 -17.37 1.57 -14.08
N TYR A 22 -16.34 2.42 -14.03
CA TYR A 22 -14.95 1.97 -14.05
C TYR A 22 -14.71 0.98 -12.89
N LYS A 23 -14.10 -0.16 -13.19
CA LYS A 23 -13.66 -1.13 -12.19
C LYS A 23 -12.15 -1.00 -12.01
N PRO A 24 -11.67 -0.54 -10.84
CA PRO A 24 -10.25 -0.43 -10.57
C PRO A 24 -9.54 -1.78 -10.70
N ARG A 25 -8.27 -1.71 -11.11
CA ARG A 25 -7.35 -2.84 -11.17
C ARG A 25 -6.02 -2.47 -10.51
N TYR A 26 -5.50 -3.37 -9.71
CA TYR A 26 -4.31 -3.12 -8.90
C TYR A 26 -3.30 -4.26 -9.02
N ILE A 27 -2.03 -3.86 -8.96
CA ILE A 27 -0.91 -4.75 -8.71
C ILE A 27 -0.27 -4.25 -7.42
N ASP A 28 -0.25 -5.08 -6.39
CA ASP A 28 0.49 -4.78 -5.16
C ASP A 28 1.95 -5.20 -5.36
N ILE A 29 2.86 -4.22 -5.55
CA ILE A 29 4.27 -4.53 -5.83
C ILE A 29 5.05 -5.01 -4.61
N GLY A 30 4.49 -4.87 -3.40
CA GLY A 30 5.18 -5.17 -2.16
C GLY A 30 4.21 -5.69 -1.10
N ILE A 31 4.08 -7.01 -0.99
CA ILE A 31 3.30 -7.67 0.05
C ILE A 31 4.08 -8.83 0.68
N ASN A 32 4.07 -8.93 2.01
CA ASN A 32 4.81 -9.95 2.74
C ASN A 32 3.96 -11.20 3.03
N LEU A 33 3.25 -11.75 2.03
CA LEU A 33 2.33 -12.89 2.23
C LEU A 33 2.98 -14.17 2.76
N ALA A 34 4.30 -14.31 2.60
CA ALA A 34 5.07 -15.41 3.18
C ALA A 34 5.15 -15.34 4.72
N ASP A 35 4.80 -14.20 5.33
CA ASP A 35 4.81 -14.05 6.78
C ASP A 35 3.74 -14.96 7.44
N PRO A 36 4.12 -15.77 8.45
CA PRO A 36 3.21 -16.65 9.19
C PRO A 36 1.93 -16.00 9.75
N ILE A 37 1.86 -14.68 9.95
CA ILE A 37 0.63 -14.00 10.38
C ILE A 37 -0.52 -14.14 9.36
N PHE A 38 -0.22 -14.26 8.07
CA PHE A 38 -1.24 -14.55 7.05
C PHE A 38 -1.72 -16.00 7.06
N ARG A 39 -1.03 -16.87 7.81
CA ARG A 39 -1.46 -18.25 8.12
C ARG A 39 -1.89 -18.41 9.58
N GLY A 40 -2.25 -17.30 10.23
CA GLY A 40 -2.78 -17.27 11.59
C GLY A 40 -1.79 -17.55 12.71
N ARG A 41 -0.48 -17.55 12.42
CA ARG A 41 0.58 -17.74 13.42
C ARG A 41 1.20 -16.40 13.81
N TYR A 42 1.20 -16.09 15.09
CA TYR A 42 1.74 -14.85 15.64
C TYR A 42 2.76 -15.19 16.72
N HIS A 43 4.02 -14.80 16.52
CA HIS A 43 5.13 -15.10 17.45
C HIS A 43 5.19 -16.59 17.78
N GLY A 44 5.25 -17.44 16.75
CA GLY A 44 5.27 -18.90 16.86
C GLY A 44 3.96 -19.56 17.31
N LYS A 45 2.92 -18.80 17.67
CA LYS A 45 1.66 -19.36 18.22
C LYS A 45 0.51 -19.21 17.24
N SER A 46 -0.18 -20.31 16.95
CA SER A 46 -1.45 -20.28 16.21
C SER A 46 -2.52 -19.52 17.01
N LYS A 47 -3.18 -18.56 16.36
CA LYS A 47 -4.27 -17.73 16.95
C LYS A 47 -5.60 -17.90 16.23
N HIS A 48 -5.57 -18.27 14.96
CA HIS A 48 -6.73 -18.63 14.16
C HIS A 48 -6.30 -19.60 13.04
N PRO A 49 -7.26 -20.28 12.38
CA PRO A 49 -6.97 -21.09 11.19
C PRO A 49 -6.23 -20.28 10.11
N ASP A 50 -5.52 -21.00 9.23
CA ASP A 50 -4.93 -20.41 8.03
C ASP A 50 -6.02 -19.74 7.18
N ASP A 51 -5.86 -18.45 6.91
CA ASP A 51 -6.83 -17.65 6.17
C ASP A 51 -6.24 -16.96 4.93
N LEU A 52 -5.08 -17.43 4.46
CA LEU A 52 -4.37 -16.85 3.31
C LEU A 52 -5.23 -16.81 2.04
N GLN A 53 -6.02 -17.87 1.79
CA GLN A 53 -6.99 -17.90 0.68
C GLN A 53 -8.03 -16.78 0.80
N GLY A 54 -8.49 -16.49 2.03
CA GLY A 54 -9.42 -15.41 2.30
C GLY A 54 -8.80 -14.03 2.08
N VAL A 55 -7.52 -13.86 2.43
CA VAL A 55 -6.74 -12.63 2.17
C VAL A 55 -6.64 -12.38 0.66
N ILE A 56 -6.28 -13.40 -0.12
CA ILE A 56 -6.17 -13.29 -1.59
C ILE A 56 -7.53 -13.00 -2.22
N LYS A 57 -8.59 -13.70 -1.79
CA LYS A 57 -9.95 -13.45 -2.29
C LYS A 57 -10.42 -12.01 -2.05
N ARG A 58 -10.17 -11.47 -0.85
CA ARG A 58 -10.48 -10.05 -0.57
C ARG A 58 -9.69 -9.09 -1.45
N ALA A 59 -8.44 -9.42 -1.79
CA ALA A 59 -7.65 -8.64 -2.72
C ALA A 59 -8.28 -8.62 -4.13
N GLU A 60 -8.70 -9.78 -4.62
CA GLU A 60 -9.37 -9.92 -5.92
C GLU A 60 -10.71 -9.16 -5.96
N GLU A 61 -11.47 -9.17 -4.86
CA GLU A 61 -12.77 -8.47 -4.74
C GLU A 61 -12.64 -6.95 -4.94
N VAL A 62 -11.52 -6.35 -4.52
CA VAL A 62 -11.23 -4.92 -4.77
C VAL A 62 -10.53 -4.67 -6.11
N GLY A 63 -10.23 -5.71 -6.89
CA GLY A 63 -9.52 -5.60 -8.17
C GLY A 63 -8.00 -5.72 -8.08
N CYS A 64 -7.45 -6.10 -6.92
CA CYS A 64 -6.03 -6.41 -6.78
C CYS A 64 -5.76 -7.86 -7.20
N THR A 65 -5.41 -8.03 -8.48
CA THR A 65 -5.34 -9.35 -9.15
C THR A 65 -3.92 -9.86 -9.34
N LYS A 66 -2.93 -9.10 -8.91
CA LYS A 66 -1.50 -9.42 -9.01
C LYS A 66 -0.80 -8.97 -7.73
N LEU A 67 0.01 -9.86 -7.16
CA LEU A 67 0.66 -9.68 -5.86
C LEU A 67 2.13 -10.06 -6.01
N ILE A 68 3.05 -9.11 -5.80
CA ILE A 68 4.49 -9.39 -5.80
C ILE A 68 4.91 -9.61 -4.34
N VAL A 69 5.19 -10.87 -4.00
CA VAL A 69 5.57 -11.29 -2.66
C VAL A 69 7.06 -11.12 -2.44
N THR A 70 7.41 -10.35 -1.41
CA THR A 70 8.78 -9.92 -1.18
C THR A 70 9.66 -11.03 -0.60
N GLY A 71 10.77 -11.32 -1.28
CA GLY A 71 11.87 -12.16 -0.78
C GLY A 71 13.02 -11.31 -0.22
N SER A 72 13.19 -11.28 1.09
CA SER A 72 14.20 -10.51 1.84
C SER A 72 15.36 -11.34 2.43
N SER A 73 15.31 -12.68 2.28
CA SER A 73 16.38 -13.62 2.64
C SER A 73 16.30 -14.87 1.75
N PHE A 74 17.27 -15.79 1.82
CA PHE A 74 17.16 -17.09 1.14
C PHE A 74 15.89 -17.85 1.53
N LYS A 75 15.59 -17.91 2.84
CA LYS A 75 14.41 -18.60 3.35
C LYS A 75 13.13 -17.94 2.86
N SER A 76 12.99 -16.63 3.03
CA SER A 76 11.76 -15.94 2.63
C SER A 76 11.58 -15.92 1.12
N SER A 77 12.67 -15.89 0.34
CA SER A 77 12.61 -16.02 -1.12
C SER A 77 12.10 -17.40 -1.54
N ARG A 78 12.59 -18.48 -0.89
CA ARG A 78 12.08 -19.85 -1.12
C ARG A 78 10.61 -19.98 -0.70
N ASP A 79 10.22 -19.40 0.43
CA ASP A 79 8.84 -19.38 0.92
C ASP A 79 7.91 -18.62 -0.05
N ALA A 80 8.35 -17.46 -0.57
CA ALA A 80 7.62 -16.69 -1.58
C ALA A 80 7.46 -17.48 -2.89
N LEU A 81 8.52 -18.13 -3.38
CA LEU A 81 8.48 -18.97 -4.59
C LEU A 81 7.51 -20.13 -4.45
N LYS A 82 7.49 -20.77 -3.26
CA LYS A 82 6.49 -21.79 -2.95
C LYS A 82 5.08 -21.21 -3.00
N LEU A 83 4.86 -20.03 -2.41
CA LEU A 83 3.55 -19.38 -2.45
C LEU A 83 3.12 -19.04 -3.88
N ALA A 84 4.04 -18.61 -4.74
CA ALA A 84 3.73 -18.36 -6.16
C ALA A 84 3.29 -19.63 -6.91
N SER A 85 3.83 -20.80 -6.53
CA SER A 85 3.37 -22.08 -7.07
C SER A 85 1.98 -22.49 -6.57
N GLU A 86 1.57 -22.02 -5.39
CA GLU A 86 0.21 -22.24 -4.86
C GLU A 86 -0.83 -21.35 -5.56
N PHE A 87 -0.43 -20.17 -6.07
CA PHE A 87 -1.31 -19.17 -6.69
C PHE A 87 -0.80 -18.68 -8.05
N PRO A 88 -0.69 -19.56 -9.06
CA PRO A 88 -0.12 -19.22 -10.37
C PRO A 88 -0.94 -18.13 -11.07
N GLY A 89 -0.26 -17.14 -11.64
CA GLY A 89 -0.89 -16.01 -12.35
C GLY A 89 -1.44 -14.91 -11.44
N THR A 90 -1.49 -15.13 -10.12
CA THR A 90 -1.86 -14.12 -9.12
C THR A 90 -0.67 -13.69 -8.29
N VAL A 91 0.15 -14.64 -7.84
CA VAL A 91 1.33 -14.37 -7.00
C VAL A 91 2.62 -14.48 -7.82
N TYR A 92 3.41 -13.42 -7.74
CA TYR A 92 4.76 -13.29 -8.25
C TYR A 92 5.70 -13.03 -7.07
N THR A 93 7.01 -13.04 -7.30
CA THR A 93 7.98 -12.92 -6.21
C THR A 93 9.19 -12.10 -6.60
N THR A 94 9.88 -11.65 -5.56
CA THR A 94 11.26 -11.19 -5.64
C THR A 94 12.17 -12.20 -4.93
N ALA A 95 13.49 -12.14 -5.19
CA ALA A 95 14.48 -12.86 -4.39
C ALA A 95 15.73 -11.99 -4.18
N GLY A 96 16.18 -11.84 -2.94
CA GLY A 96 17.33 -11.00 -2.56
C GLY A 96 17.64 -11.08 -1.06
N ILE A 97 18.69 -10.39 -0.63
CA ILE A 97 19.09 -10.27 0.78
C ILE A 97 18.90 -8.82 1.23
N HIS A 98 17.92 -8.60 2.09
CA HIS A 98 17.59 -7.30 2.66
C HIS A 98 18.71 -6.78 3.58
N PRO A 99 18.88 -5.45 3.75
CA PRO A 99 19.86 -4.87 4.68
C PRO A 99 19.82 -5.48 6.10
N CYS A 100 18.64 -5.70 6.68
CA CYS A 100 18.53 -6.35 8.01
C CYS A 100 19.01 -7.82 8.03
N SER A 101 19.00 -8.51 6.88
CA SER A 101 19.43 -9.90 6.74
C SER A 101 20.89 -10.01 6.28
N SER A 102 21.58 -8.88 6.06
CA SER A 102 22.92 -8.84 5.47
C SER A 102 24.02 -9.22 6.46
N SER A 103 23.72 -9.42 7.74
CA SER A 103 24.69 -9.89 8.73
C SER A 103 25.34 -11.24 8.34
N ILE A 104 24.74 -12.00 7.42
CA ILE A 104 25.31 -13.27 6.91
C ILE A 104 26.67 -13.09 6.21
N PHE A 105 26.99 -11.88 5.76
CA PHE A 105 28.28 -11.53 5.16
C PHE A 105 29.39 -11.27 6.21
N SER A 106 29.04 -11.16 7.51
CA SER A 106 30.00 -10.99 8.60
C SER A 106 30.61 -12.33 9.04
N PRO A 107 31.88 -12.37 9.51
CA PRO A 107 32.49 -13.56 10.10
C PRO A 107 31.72 -14.11 11.32
N SER A 108 31.19 -13.22 12.16
CA SER A 108 30.53 -13.52 13.44
C SER A 108 29.21 -14.26 13.29
N HIS A 109 28.57 -14.18 12.11
CA HIS A 109 27.30 -14.84 11.89
C HIS A 109 27.51 -16.33 11.58
N HIS A 110 27.28 -17.18 12.58
CA HIS A 110 27.53 -18.62 12.51
C HIS A 110 26.48 -19.44 11.73
N LYS A 111 25.40 -18.83 11.24
CA LYS A 111 24.35 -19.51 10.47
C LYS A 111 24.43 -19.11 9.00
N HIS A 112 25.07 -19.94 8.18
CA HIS A 112 24.91 -19.92 6.73
C HIS A 112 23.57 -20.62 6.46
N HIS A 113 22.49 -19.88 6.15
CA HIS A 113 21.19 -20.51 5.89
C HIS A 113 21.19 -21.19 4.51
N ASP A 114 21.80 -22.38 4.45
CA ASP A 114 21.29 -23.43 3.58
C ASP A 114 20.44 -24.40 4.43
N GLU A 115 19.19 -24.03 4.69
CA GLU A 115 18.20 -24.98 5.20
C GLU A 115 17.62 -25.77 4.02
N SER A 116 18.47 -26.53 3.35
CA SER A 116 18.02 -27.75 2.70
C SER A 116 18.35 -28.92 3.64
N GLN A 117 17.30 -29.61 4.11
CA GLN A 117 17.35 -30.94 4.75
C GLN A 117 17.55 -31.09 6.28
N SER A 118 16.79 -30.39 7.12
CA SER A 118 16.46 -30.98 8.44
C SER A 118 15.04 -30.64 8.89
N GLU A 119 14.10 -31.55 8.58
CA GLU A 119 12.96 -31.79 9.47
C GLU A 119 13.52 -32.37 10.78
N GLY A 120 13.93 -31.51 11.69
CA GLY A 120 14.50 -31.92 12.96
C GLY A 120 15.19 -30.76 13.65
N GLU A 121 14.63 -30.35 14.80
CA GLU A 121 15.11 -29.30 15.69
C GLU A 121 14.91 -27.87 15.18
N ALA A 122 13.64 -27.48 15.16
CA ALA A 122 13.24 -26.09 15.23
C ALA A 122 13.85 -25.44 16.48
N ASP A 123 14.67 -24.42 16.27
CA ASP A 123 14.91 -23.39 17.28
C ASP A 123 13.57 -22.68 17.51
N GLU A 124 12.80 -23.17 18.48
CA GLU A 124 11.51 -22.64 18.92
C GLU A 124 11.68 -21.23 19.51
N GLY A 125 11.88 -20.20 18.67
CA GLY A 125 12.01 -18.84 19.21
C GLY A 125 12.13 -17.67 18.25
N ALA A 126 12.58 -17.86 17.00
CA ALA A 126 12.79 -16.75 16.07
C ALA A 126 12.10 -17.00 14.72
N ASP A 127 10.82 -16.59 14.62
CA ASP A 127 10.19 -16.36 13.32
C ASP A 127 11.00 -15.27 12.58
N GLN A 128 11.82 -15.65 11.59
CA GLN A 128 12.67 -14.72 10.82
C GLN A 128 11.86 -13.71 9.98
N HIS A 129 10.56 -13.94 9.83
CA HIS A 129 9.64 -13.01 9.18
C HIS A 129 9.18 -11.89 10.14
N THR A 130 9.14 -12.17 11.46
CA THR A 130 8.84 -11.17 12.49
C THR A 130 9.48 -11.59 13.83
N PRO A 131 10.61 -10.99 14.26
CA PRO A 131 11.23 -11.36 15.54
C PRO A 131 10.31 -11.02 16.73
N VAL A 132 10.23 -11.93 17.71
CA VAL A 132 9.37 -11.82 18.91
C VAL A 132 9.78 -10.67 19.83
N CYS A 133 11.04 -10.24 19.74
CA CYS A 133 11.57 -9.00 20.30
C CYS A 133 12.83 -8.68 19.50
N GLY A 134 12.77 -7.73 18.57
CA GLY A 134 13.96 -7.31 17.82
C GLY A 134 15.07 -6.76 18.73
N PRO A 135 16.33 -6.76 18.28
CA PRO A 135 17.40 -6.07 18.98
C PRO A 135 17.01 -4.62 19.26
N ASP A 136 17.49 -4.07 20.37
CA ASP A 136 17.17 -2.73 20.86
C ASP A 136 17.51 -1.67 19.78
N PRO A 137 16.52 -0.95 19.22
CA PRO A 137 16.77 0.02 18.15
C PRO A 137 17.71 1.16 18.56
N SER A 138 17.88 1.41 19.86
CA SER A 138 18.80 2.42 20.38
C SER A 138 20.27 1.96 20.44
N LYS A 139 20.55 0.69 20.11
CA LYS A 139 21.88 0.07 20.19
C LYS A 139 22.31 -0.43 18.80
N PRO A 140 22.88 0.42 17.95
CA PRO A 140 23.40 -0.01 16.66
C PRO A 140 24.59 -0.97 16.81
N ILE A 141 24.71 -1.92 15.89
CA ILE A 141 25.93 -2.71 15.71
C ILE A 141 26.98 -1.79 15.12
N ILE A 142 28.10 -1.64 15.83
CA ILE A 142 29.22 -0.79 15.42
C ILE A 142 30.05 -1.56 14.38
N ASP A 143 30.52 -0.87 13.35
CA ASP A 143 31.45 -1.43 12.35
C ASP A 143 32.72 -2.00 13.03
N GLY A 144 33.37 -2.98 12.39
CA GLY A 144 34.63 -3.55 12.90
C GLY A 144 34.67 -5.06 13.07
N GLU A 145 33.57 -5.78 12.82
CA GLU A 145 33.62 -7.25 12.66
C GLU A 145 34.22 -7.67 11.31
N GLY A 146 34.26 -6.74 10.35
CA GLY A 146 34.75 -6.95 9.00
C GLY A 146 33.81 -7.78 8.12
N ILE A 147 34.30 -8.09 6.92
CA ILE A 147 33.60 -8.88 5.91
C ILE A 147 34.30 -10.23 5.76
N ASP A 148 33.53 -11.30 5.60
CA ASP A 148 34.06 -12.62 5.25
C ASP A 148 34.05 -12.82 3.73
N PRO A 149 35.21 -12.82 3.04
CA PRO A 149 35.26 -12.94 1.57
C PRO A 149 34.84 -14.33 1.07
N ALA A 150 35.07 -15.38 1.86
CA ALA A 150 34.68 -16.74 1.51
C ALA A 150 33.16 -16.88 1.58
N LYS A 151 32.52 -16.39 2.66
CA LYS A 151 31.05 -16.33 2.74
C LYS A 151 30.47 -15.46 1.64
N THR A 152 31.05 -14.29 1.37
CA THR A 152 30.60 -13.41 0.27
C THR A 152 30.53 -14.17 -1.05
N THR A 153 31.61 -14.88 -1.40
CA THR A 153 31.68 -15.67 -2.64
C THR A 153 30.58 -16.73 -2.69
N THR A 154 30.39 -17.46 -1.59
CA THR A 154 29.35 -18.50 -1.48
C THR A 154 27.95 -17.90 -1.58
N ILE A 155 27.64 -16.85 -0.83
CA ILE A 155 26.32 -16.20 -0.81
C ILE A 155 25.94 -15.68 -2.21
N ILE A 156 26.88 -15.03 -2.91
CA ILE A 156 26.62 -14.52 -4.26
C ILE A 156 26.43 -15.66 -5.27
N SER A 157 27.19 -16.75 -5.15
CA SER A 157 27.00 -17.96 -5.94
C SER A 157 25.63 -18.60 -5.68
N ASP A 158 25.20 -18.67 -4.43
CA ASP A 158 23.93 -19.24 -4.03
C ASP A 158 22.75 -18.39 -4.49
N LEU A 159 22.84 -17.06 -4.39
CA LEU A 159 21.85 -16.14 -4.96
C LEU A 159 21.73 -16.30 -6.47
N ARG A 160 22.85 -16.39 -7.19
CA ARG A 160 22.85 -16.64 -8.63
C ARG A 160 22.14 -17.96 -8.96
N THR A 161 22.41 -19.00 -8.18
CA THR A 161 21.80 -20.32 -8.35
C THR A 161 20.30 -20.28 -8.05
N LEU A 162 19.88 -19.65 -6.96
CA LEU A 162 18.47 -19.45 -6.61
C LEU A 162 17.72 -18.72 -7.72
N ILE A 163 18.25 -17.58 -8.20
CA ILE A 163 17.61 -16.78 -9.25
C ILE A 163 17.51 -17.59 -10.55
N SER A 164 18.60 -18.24 -10.97
CA SER A 164 18.65 -18.96 -12.25
C SER A 164 17.74 -20.17 -12.25
N SER A 165 17.76 -20.96 -11.17
CA SER A 165 16.89 -22.15 -11.03
C SER A 165 15.41 -21.77 -10.93
N SER A 166 15.08 -20.71 -10.19
CA SER A 166 13.70 -20.22 -10.05
C SER A 166 13.12 -19.75 -11.38
N ARG A 167 13.89 -18.98 -12.16
CA ARG A 167 13.48 -18.50 -13.49
C ARG A 167 13.33 -19.63 -14.50
N ALA A 168 14.14 -20.69 -14.39
CA ALA A 168 14.00 -21.87 -15.24
C ALA A 168 12.76 -22.70 -14.89
N ALA A 169 12.34 -22.68 -13.61
CA ALA A 169 11.19 -23.43 -13.13
C ALA A 169 9.85 -22.71 -13.38
N SER A 170 9.79 -21.40 -13.23
CA SER A 170 8.55 -20.61 -13.33
C SER A 170 8.81 -19.14 -13.73
N PRO A 171 7.88 -18.48 -14.44
CA PRO A 171 7.94 -17.03 -14.68
C PRO A 171 7.60 -16.17 -13.44
N SER A 172 7.32 -16.79 -12.28
CA SER A 172 6.88 -16.07 -11.07
C SER A 172 7.95 -15.15 -10.45
N LEU A 173 9.26 -15.42 -10.64
CA LEU A 173 10.32 -14.55 -10.12
C LEU A 173 10.53 -13.35 -11.05
N VAL A 174 10.00 -12.18 -10.66
CA VAL A 174 9.90 -11.00 -11.54
C VAL A 174 10.88 -9.89 -11.21
N ALA A 175 11.52 -9.92 -10.05
CA ALA A 175 12.51 -8.91 -9.65
C ALA A 175 13.66 -9.50 -8.82
N PHE A 176 14.83 -8.88 -8.91
CA PHE A 176 15.91 -9.07 -7.96
C PHE A 176 15.72 -8.05 -6.83
N GLY A 177 15.48 -8.54 -5.62
CA GLY A 177 15.11 -7.74 -4.46
C GLY A 177 14.41 -8.61 -3.43
N GLU A 178 14.20 -8.18 -2.21
CA GLU A 178 14.48 -6.84 -1.70
C GLU A 178 15.93 -6.75 -1.20
N PHE A 179 16.67 -5.75 -1.68
CA PHE A 179 18.01 -5.45 -1.18
C PHE A 179 18.30 -3.94 -1.30
N GLY A 180 19.29 -3.46 -0.54
CA GLY A 180 19.57 -2.02 -0.43
C GLY A 180 20.15 -1.65 0.93
N LEU A 181 19.78 -0.47 1.45
CA LEU A 181 20.34 0.09 2.68
C LEU A 181 19.25 0.59 3.65
N ASP A 182 19.37 0.26 4.92
CA ASP A 182 18.50 0.73 6.00
C ASP A 182 19.33 1.19 7.22
N TYR A 183 19.53 2.50 7.33
CA TYR A 183 20.30 3.09 8.44
C TYR A 183 19.46 3.35 9.70
N ASP A 184 18.14 3.15 9.67
CA ASP A 184 17.31 3.11 10.88
C ASP A 184 17.33 1.71 11.54
N ARG A 185 17.98 0.73 10.90
CA ARG A 185 18.03 -0.67 11.34
C ARG A 185 19.45 -1.18 11.61
N LEU A 186 20.37 -0.28 11.95
CA LEU A 186 21.76 -0.64 12.27
C LEU A 186 21.92 -1.60 13.46
N HIS A 187 20.88 -1.79 14.28
CA HIS A 187 20.82 -2.80 15.35
C HIS A 187 20.66 -4.24 14.83
N TYR A 188 20.27 -4.42 13.56
CA TYR A 188 20.22 -5.74 12.89
C TYR A 188 21.49 -6.04 12.09
N CYS A 189 22.04 -5.03 11.40
CA CYS A 189 23.21 -5.19 10.55
C CYS A 189 23.98 -3.86 10.49
N SER A 190 25.30 -3.91 10.69
CA SER A 190 26.16 -2.73 10.67
C SER A 190 26.17 -2.04 9.30
N LYS A 191 26.55 -0.76 9.28
CA LYS A 191 26.59 0.02 8.04
C LYS A 191 27.60 -0.56 7.05
N GLU A 192 28.77 -0.96 7.54
CA GLU A 192 29.83 -1.61 6.74
C GLU A 192 29.31 -2.84 5.99
N VAL A 193 28.59 -3.73 6.70
CA VAL A 193 28.09 -4.99 6.13
C VAL A 193 26.93 -4.74 5.16
N GLN A 194 26.04 -3.78 5.45
CA GLN A 194 24.98 -3.39 4.51
C GLN A 194 25.55 -2.83 3.21
N LEU A 195 26.55 -1.95 3.28
CA LEU A 195 27.22 -1.38 2.11
C LEU A 195 27.86 -2.47 1.24
N HIS A 196 28.54 -3.44 1.88
CA HIS A 196 29.14 -4.58 1.19
C HIS A 196 28.10 -5.46 0.50
N SER A 197 27.08 -5.91 1.24
CA SER A 197 25.98 -6.72 0.72
C SER A 197 25.27 -6.05 -0.45
N PHE A 198 25.01 -4.74 -0.35
CA PHE A 198 24.38 -3.99 -1.43
C PHE A 198 25.25 -3.95 -2.68
N SER A 199 26.54 -3.62 -2.52
CA SER A 199 27.51 -3.56 -3.62
C SER A 199 27.63 -4.90 -4.35
N GLU A 200 27.73 -6.02 -3.63
CA GLU A 200 27.87 -7.36 -4.21
C GLU A 200 26.59 -7.82 -4.91
N GLN A 201 25.41 -7.52 -4.36
CA GLN A 201 24.13 -7.82 -5.02
C GLN A 201 23.92 -6.96 -6.28
N LEU A 202 24.33 -5.69 -6.28
CA LEU A 202 24.33 -4.85 -7.48
C LEU A 202 25.26 -5.40 -8.56
N ALA A 203 26.46 -5.86 -8.19
CA ALA A 203 27.40 -6.49 -9.11
C ALA A 203 26.82 -7.79 -9.72
N LEU A 204 26.17 -8.62 -8.88
CA LEU A 204 25.43 -9.79 -9.37
C LEU A 204 24.33 -9.36 -10.35
N ALA A 205 23.51 -8.37 -9.99
CA ALA A 205 22.41 -7.88 -10.81
C ALA A 205 22.88 -7.41 -12.19
N ALA A 206 23.96 -6.64 -12.25
CA ALA A 206 24.59 -6.19 -13.49
C ALA A 206 25.14 -7.34 -14.35
N SER A 207 25.49 -8.48 -13.74
CA SER A 207 26.01 -9.66 -14.44
C SER A 207 24.93 -10.60 -15.00
N LEU A 208 23.68 -10.49 -14.55
CA LEU A 208 22.59 -11.40 -14.96
C LEU A 208 22.18 -11.13 -16.41
N THR A 209 21.98 -12.20 -17.19
CA THR A 209 21.51 -12.12 -18.58
C THR A 209 20.32 -13.07 -18.82
N PRO A 210 19.12 -12.56 -19.19
CA PRO A 210 18.76 -11.14 -19.17
C PRO A 210 18.65 -10.63 -17.72
N GLN A 211 18.92 -9.34 -17.52
CA GLN A 211 18.77 -8.70 -16.21
C GLN A 211 17.33 -8.85 -15.69
N LEU A 212 17.18 -8.85 -14.37
CA LEU A 212 15.89 -8.65 -13.70
C LEU A 212 15.77 -7.17 -13.32
N PRO A 213 14.54 -6.60 -13.32
CA PRO A 213 14.30 -5.33 -12.64
C PRO A 213 14.69 -5.39 -11.17
N LEU A 214 15.09 -4.26 -10.60
CA LEU A 214 15.48 -4.18 -9.18
C LEU A 214 14.29 -3.77 -8.30
N PHE A 215 14.16 -4.44 -7.17
CA PHE A 215 13.24 -4.06 -6.09
C PHE A 215 14.08 -3.61 -4.89
N LEU A 216 14.22 -2.29 -4.72
CA LEU A 216 15.30 -1.66 -3.95
C LEU A 216 14.81 -1.00 -2.67
N HIS A 217 15.49 -1.30 -1.55
CA HIS A 217 15.22 -0.68 -0.25
C HIS A 217 16.16 0.50 0.02
N SER A 218 15.60 1.64 0.43
CA SER A 218 16.40 2.77 0.90
C SER A 218 15.74 3.47 2.08
N ARG A 219 16.44 3.54 3.21
CA ARG A 219 16.00 4.27 4.40
C ARG A 219 17.16 4.98 5.08
N ALA A 220 17.05 6.30 5.21
CA ALA A 220 18.07 7.18 5.80
C ALA A 220 19.49 7.00 5.21
N ALA A 221 19.58 6.50 3.97
CA ALA A 221 20.83 6.04 3.36
C ALA A 221 21.04 6.53 1.91
N HIS A 222 20.29 7.56 1.48
CA HIS A 222 20.20 7.97 0.07
C HIS A 222 21.54 8.23 -0.62
N ALA A 223 22.44 8.97 0.03
CA ALA A 223 23.73 9.34 -0.57
C ALA A 223 24.59 8.12 -0.91
N ASP A 224 24.71 7.16 0.02
CA ASP A 224 25.44 5.92 -0.21
C ASP A 224 24.69 5.00 -1.19
N PHE A 225 23.35 4.99 -1.11
CA PHE A 225 22.49 4.21 -2.00
C PHE A 225 22.69 4.59 -3.47
N VAL A 226 22.57 5.88 -3.79
CA VAL A 226 22.76 6.40 -5.15
C VAL A 226 24.20 6.23 -5.63
N ARG A 227 25.19 6.46 -4.76
CA ARG A 227 26.61 6.28 -5.10
C ARG A 227 26.89 4.85 -5.57
N LEU A 228 26.36 3.84 -4.87
CA LEU A 228 26.57 2.44 -5.22
C LEU A 228 25.81 2.04 -6.49
N LEU A 229 24.58 2.53 -6.69
CA LEU A 229 23.84 2.34 -7.95
C LEU A 229 24.61 2.90 -9.14
N LYS A 230 25.11 4.14 -9.04
CA LYS A 230 25.89 4.78 -10.10
C LYS A 230 27.18 4.02 -10.39
N ALA A 231 27.87 3.53 -9.37
CA ALA A 231 29.05 2.67 -9.56
C ALA A 231 28.72 1.38 -10.32
N ALA A 232 27.58 0.75 -10.01
CA ALA A 232 27.17 -0.51 -10.61
C ALA A 232 26.64 -0.37 -12.05
N PHE A 233 25.93 0.73 -12.36
CA PHE A 233 25.18 0.87 -13.60
C PHE A 233 25.50 2.12 -14.45
N GLY A 234 26.40 2.99 -13.98
CA GLY A 234 26.75 4.26 -14.64
C GLY A 234 26.01 5.47 -14.07
N ASP A 235 26.47 6.68 -14.41
CA ASP A 235 26.01 7.92 -13.78
C ASP A 235 24.51 8.19 -13.97
N ARG A 236 23.90 7.66 -15.02
CA ARG A 236 22.45 7.70 -15.30
C ARG A 236 21.80 6.33 -15.26
N LEU A 237 22.44 5.36 -14.62
CA LEU A 237 22.04 3.96 -14.59
C LEU A 237 21.84 3.36 -15.99
N GLU A 238 22.60 3.83 -16.99
CA GLU A 238 22.40 3.46 -18.39
C GLU A 238 22.63 1.97 -18.69
N ARG A 239 23.31 1.24 -17.79
CA ARG A 239 23.48 -0.22 -17.87
C ARG A 239 22.38 -1.01 -17.15
N LEU A 240 21.43 -0.35 -16.48
CA LEU A 240 20.28 -0.98 -15.84
C LEU A 240 19.12 -1.10 -16.84
N GLU A 241 19.13 -2.15 -17.66
CA GLU A 241 18.25 -2.27 -18.82
C GLU A 241 16.76 -2.43 -18.46
N LYS A 242 16.48 -3.05 -17.32
CA LYS A 242 15.11 -3.33 -16.86
C LYS A 242 14.54 -2.29 -15.89
N GLY A 243 15.35 -1.30 -15.51
CA GLY A 243 14.99 -0.33 -14.47
C GLY A 243 14.81 -0.98 -13.10
N GLY A 244 14.11 -0.28 -12.21
CA GLY A 244 13.79 -0.75 -10.87
C GLY A 244 12.87 0.21 -10.14
N VAL A 245 12.41 -0.21 -8.98
CA VAL A 245 11.58 0.59 -8.07
C VAL A 245 12.32 0.76 -6.75
N VAL A 246 12.28 1.97 -6.19
CA VAL A 246 12.57 2.20 -4.78
C VAL A 246 11.26 2.06 -4.03
N HIS A 247 11.08 0.92 -3.38
CA HIS A 247 9.81 0.57 -2.72
C HIS A 247 9.66 1.27 -1.36
N SER A 248 8.43 1.34 -0.86
CA SER A 248 8.08 1.89 0.46
C SER A 248 8.70 3.28 0.70
N PHE A 249 8.63 4.16 -0.31
CA PHE A 249 9.37 5.42 -0.28
C PHE A 249 8.85 6.37 0.80
N THR A 250 9.76 6.82 1.66
CA THR A 250 9.50 7.75 2.78
C THR A 250 10.55 8.85 2.91
N GLY A 251 11.41 8.99 1.89
CA GLY A 251 12.47 10.00 1.85
C GLY A 251 11.96 11.41 1.54
N THR A 252 12.89 12.32 1.27
CA THR A 252 12.61 13.73 0.98
C THR A 252 12.25 13.96 -0.49
N ALA A 253 11.72 15.15 -0.81
CA ALA A 253 11.40 15.52 -2.19
C ALA A 253 12.64 15.57 -3.09
N ASP A 254 13.79 16.01 -2.57
CA ASP A 254 15.04 16.08 -3.33
C ASP A 254 15.56 14.67 -3.66
N GLU A 255 15.51 13.76 -2.69
CA GLU A 255 15.86 12.35 -2.89
C GLU A 255 14.95 11.70 -3.93
N MET A 256 13.63 11.91 -3.82
CA MET A 256 12.64 11.40 -4.77
C MET A 256 12.88 11.90 -6.20
N ARG A 257 13.17 13.20 -6.37
CA ARG A 257 13.48 13.78 -7.69
C ARG A 257 14.74 13.18 -8.28
N GLU A 258 15.81 13.04 -7.49
CA GLU A 258 17.03 12.39 -7.99
C GLU A 258 16.79 10.94 -8.43
N LEU A 259 15.98 10.17 -7.68
CA LEU A 259 15.65 8.80 -8.08
C LEU A 259 14.85 8.74 -9.38
N MET A 260 13.87 9.65 -9.58
CA MET A 260 13.12 9.73 -10.84
C MET A 260 14.01 10.18 -12.01
N ASP A 261 14.95 11.11 -11.78
CA ASP A 261 15.92 11.57 -12.79
C ASP A 261 16.87 10.45 -13.22
N LEU A 262 17.20 9.53 -12.31
CA LEU A 262 17.93 8.29 -12.60
C LEU A 262 17.07 7.23 -13.30
N GLY A 263 15.78 7.50 -13.55
CA GLY A 263 14.87 6.60 -14.25
C GLY A 263 14.23 5.53 -13.38
N LEU A 264 14.36 5.61 -12.04
CA LEU A 264 13.73 4.67 -11.12
C LEU A 264 12.27 5.05 -10.85
N TYR A 265 11.45 4.03 -10.57
CA TYR A 265 10.07 4.18 -10.11
C TYR A 265 10.02 4.34 -8.59
N ILE A 266 8.94 4.94 -8.09
CA ILE A 266 8.72 5.20 -6.67
C ILE A 266 7.50 4.40 -6.19
N GLY A 267 7.73 3.46 -5.27
CA GLY A 267 6.69 2.68 -4.62
C GLY A 267 6.08 3.42 -3.43
N ILE A 268 4.75 3.47 -3.38
CA ILE A 268 3.99 4.24 -2.38
C ILE A 268 3.00 3.33 -1.64
N ASN A 269 2.99 3.44 -0.32
CA ASN A 269 2.08 2.73 0.59
C ASN A 269 1.62 3.62 1.75
N GLY A 270 0.94 3.05 2.74
CA GLY A 270 0.43 3.82 3.87
C GLY A 270 1.49 4.45 4.77
N CYS A 271 2.74 4.01 4.73
CA CYS A 271 3.87 4.68 5.39
C CYS A 271 4.26 5.99 4.69
N SER A 272 4.00 6.12 3.39
CA SER A 272 4.24 7.33 2.58
C SER A 272 3.22 8.45 2.80
N PHE A 273 2.27 8.28 3.72
CA PHE A 273 1.23 9.28 4.03
C PHE A 273 1.19 9.71 5.50
N LYS A 274 2.21 9.34 6.29
CA LYS A 274 2.20 9.57 7.73
C LYS A 274 2.18 11.05 8.07
N THR A 275 3.00 11.86 7.39
CA THR A 275 3.13 13.30 7.66
C THR A 275 2.75 14.17 6.46
N ALA A 276 2.61 15.48 6.70
CA ALA A 276 2.41 16.48 5.66
C ALA A 276 3.57 16.53 4.66
N GLU A 277 4.79 16.36 5.14
CA GLU A 277 5.99 16.28 4.30
C GLU A 277 5.93 15.05 3.39
N ASN A 278 5.52 13.88 3.91
CA ASN A 278 5.37 12.69 3.07
C ASN A 278 4.29 12.90 1.98
N CYS A 279 3.15 13.51 2.34
CA CYS A 279 2.10 13.81 1.36
C CYS A 279 2.56 14.84 0.31
N ALA A 280 3.39 15.82 0.69
CA ALA A 280 3.98 16.78 -0.24
C ALA A 280 4.90 16.10 -1.25
N VAL A 281 5.71 15.12 -0.81
CA VAL A 281 6.52 14.29 -1.72
C VAL A 281 5.63 13.54 -2.71
N VAL A 282 4.58 12.85 -2.24
CA VAL A 282 3.66 12.09 -3.11
C VAL A 282 3.00 12.99 -4.17
N LYS A 283 2.71 14.24 -3.81
CA LYS A 283 2.17 15.23 -4.75
C LYS A 283 3.08 15.45 -5.95
N GLU A 284 4.39 15.42 -5.75
CA GLU A 284 5.39 15.69 -6.78
C GLU A 284 5.76 14.48 -7.66
N ILE A 285 5.52 13.25 -7.21
CA ILE A 285 5.83 12.03 -7.98
C ILE A 285 5.08 12.02 -9.31
N HIS A 286 5.77 11.85 -10.44
CA HIS A 286 5.09 11.78 -11.74
C HIS A 286 4.26 10.49 -11.88
N LEU A 287 3.09 10.56 -12.51
CA LEU A 287 2.23 9.38 -12.69
C LEU A 287 2.93 8.26 -13.47
N ASP A 288 3.81 8.59 -14.42
CA ASP A 288 4.61 7.62 -15.19
C ASP A 288 5.83 7.06 -14.42
N ARG A 289 5.96 7.39 -13.13
CA ARG A 289 6.97 6.85 -12.19
C ARG A 289 6.37 6.28 -10.92
N LEU A 290 5.05 6.32 -10.76
CA LEU A 290 4.35 5.84 -9.57
C LEU A 290 4.08 4.34 -9.62
N MET A 291 4.29 3.64 -8.51
CA MET A 291 3.78 2.29 -8.26
C MET A 291 3.08 2.25 -6.89
N LEU A 292 2.10 1.34 -6.74
CA LEU A 292 1.32 1.19 -5.52
C LEU A 292 1.67 -0.12 -4.82
N GLU A 293 1.72 -0.07 -3.49
CA GLU A 293 1.90 -1.26 -2.65
C GLU A 293 1.20 -1.10 -1.30
N THR A 294 1.04 -2.20 -0.57
CA THR A 294 0.52 -2.15 0.81
C THR A 294 1.59 -2.33 1.87
N ASP A 295 2.66 -3.06 1.54
CA ASP A 295 3.68 -3.53 2.50
C ASP A 295 3.05 -4.31 3.67
N GLY A 296 1.91 -4.98 3.42
CA GLY A 296 1.21 -5.79 4.42
C GLY A 296 2.11 -6.91 4.97
N PRO A 297 2.06 -7.23 6.27
CA PRO A 297 1.04 -6.82 7.25
C PRO A 297 1.27 -5.42 7.88
N TRP A 298 2.26 -4.68 7.41
CA TRP A 298 2.66 -3.37 7.88
C TRP A 298 1.94 -2.24 7.16
N CYS A 299 2.32 -0.99 7.48
CA CYS A 299 1.92 0.22 6.76
C CYS A 299 0.41 0.45 6.52
N ASP A 300 -0.47 -0.09 7.37
CA ASP A 300 -1.90 0.27 7.36
C ASP A 300 -2.08 1.79 7.51
N VAL A 301 -3.00 2.36 6.73
CA VAL A 301 -3.34 3.79 6.80
C VAL A 301 -4.25 4.03 8.00
N ARG A 302 -3.83 4.91 8.91
CA ARG A 302 -4.53 5.17 10.16
C ARG A 302 -5.19 6.55 10.17
N PRO A 303 -6.24 6.77 10.98
CA PRO A 303 -6.84 8.09 11.18
C PRO A 303 -5.87 9.19 11.64
N SER A 304 -4.74 8.81 12.25
CA SER A 304 -3.69 9.73 12.68
C SER A 304 -2.70 10.12 11.58
N HIS A 305 -2.75 9.49 10.41
CA HIS A 305 -1.88 9.82 9.29
C HIS A 305 -2.45 11.03 8.52
N GLU A 306 -1.58 11.89 8.03
CA GLU A 306 -1.99 13.05 7.22
C GLU A 306 -2.85 12.66 6.02
N GLY A 307 -2.49 11.56 5.33
CA GLY A 307 -3.23 11.11 4.16
C GLY A 307 -4.69 10.71 4.42
N TRP A 308 -5.06 10.43 5.68
CA TRP A 308 -6.41 9.98 6.02
C TRP A 308 -7.49 11.00 5.62
N LYS A 309 -7.18 12.30 5.64
CA LYS A 309 -8.12 13.37 5.28
C LYS A 309 -8.68 13.21 3.87
N PHE A 310 -7.89 12.69 2.93
CA PHE A 310 -8.30 12.48 1.54
C PHE A 310 -9.31 11.34 1.42
N LEU A 311 -9.24 10.31 2.28
CA LEU A 311 -10.26 9.26 2.35
C LEU A 311 -11.58 9.82 2.90
N VAL A 312 -11.53 10.66 3.93
CA VAL A 312 -12.71 11.30 4.51
C VAL A 312 -13.41 12.21 3.49
N GLU A 313 -12.64 13.02 2.76
CA GLU A 313 -13.16 13.91 1.72
C GLU A 313 -13.86 13.12 0.61
N GLN A 314 -13.20 12.09 0.06
CA GLN A 314 -13.80 11.25 -0.97
C GLN A 314 -15.04 10.50 -0.48
N TYR A 315 -15.03 9.98 0.75
CA TYR A 315 -16.20 9.33 1.33
C TYR A 315 -17.39 10.29 1.46
N LYS A 316 -17.16 11.53 1.89
CA LYS A 316 -18.20 12.57 1.96
C LYS A 316 -18.77 12.88 0.58
N ILE A 317 -17.92 13.01 -0.44
CA ILE A 317 -18.35 13.24 -1.82
C ILE A 317 -19.22 12.08 -2.31
N ALA A 318 -18.75 10.83 -2.14
CA ALA A 318 -19.48 9.63 -2.56
C ALA A 318 -20.79 9.40 -1.81
N SER A 319 -20.89 9.88 -0.56
CA SER A 319 -22.09 9.72 0.28
C SER A 319 -23.10 10.86 0.13
N THR A 320 -22.80 11.90 -0.66
CA THR A 320 -23.72 13.02 -0.89
C THR A 320 -24.71 12.62 -1.99
N PRO A 321 -26.05 12.66 -1.74
CA PRO A 321 -27.02 12.36 -2.77
C PRO A 321 -26.87 13.32 -3.95
N PRO A 322 -27.11 12.87 -5.20
CA PRO A 322 -27.13 13.77 -6.34
C PRO A 322 -28.13 14.91 -6.08
N PRO A 323 -27.84 16.13 -6.55
CA PRO A 323 -28.76 17.25 -6.40
C PRO A 323 -30.14 16.87 -6.95
N GLU A 324 -31.19 17.17 -6.20
CA GLU A 324 -32.56 17.00 -6.69
C GLU A 324 -32.69 17.76 -8.03
N PRO A 325 -33.35 17.16 -9.05
CA PRO A 325 -33.58 17.87 -10.30
C PRO A 325 -34.27 19.20 -9.98
N GLU A 326 -33.75 20.30 -10.52
CA GLU A 326 -34.37 21.61 -10.34
C GLU A 326 -35.86 21.49 -10.70
N PRO A 327 -36.77 21.99 -9.84
CA PRO A 327 -38.18 21.97 -10.15
C PRO A 327 -38.37 22.72 -11.48
N GLU A 328 -39.05 22.07 -12.43
CA GLU A 328 -39.43 22.73 -13.68
C GLU A 328 -40.03 24.11 -13.38
N PRO A 329 -39.67 25.16 -14.14
CA PRO A 329 -40.17 26.50 -13.89
C PRO A 329 -41.69 26.45 -13.88
N THR A 330 -42.26 26.71 -12.70
CA THR A 330 -43.70 26.73 -12.50
C THR A 330 -44.28 27.81 -13.41
N PRO A 331 -45.31 27.52 -14.22
CA PRO A 331 -45.94 28.56 -15.03
C PRO A 331 -46.41 29.69 -14.11
N LEU A 332 -46.00 30.92 -14.45
CA LEU A 332 -46.36 32.14 -13.72
C LEU A 332 -47.87 32.19 -13.46
N PRO A 333 -48.34 32.41 -12.22
CA PRO A 333 -49.76 32.58 -11.98
C PRO A 333 -50.25 33.88 -12.61
N THR A 334 -51.32 33.76 -13.40
CA THR A 334 -52.10 34.88 -13.95
C THR A 334 -52.60 35.77 -12.81
N PRO A 335 -52.47 37.10 -12.87
CA PRO A 335 -52.80 37.97 -11.76
C PRO A 335 -54.33 38.10 -11.61
N THR A 336 -54.89 37.48 -10.56
CA THR A 336 -56.24 37.77 -10.09
C THR A 336 -56.18 38.95 -9.13
N LEU A 337 -56.87 40.02 -9.47
CA LEU A 337 -57.06 41.20 -8.63
C LEU A 337 -57.85 40.81 -7.36
N THR A 338 -57.24 40.95 -6.19
CA THR A 338 -57.96 40.99 -4.91
C THR A 338 -58.17 42.44 -4.46
N PRO A 339 -59.33 42.79 -3.87
CA PRO A 339 -59.59 44.12 -3.34
C PRO A 339 -59.00 44.31 -1.94
N ILE A 340 -58.67 45.57 -1.67
CA ILE A 340 -58.14 46.15 -0.44
C ILE A 340 -59.16 46.00 0.72
N PRO A 341 -58.73 45.67 1.95
CA PRO A 341 -59.46 46.03 3.16
C PRO A 341 -58.79 47.15 3.94
N GLU A 342 -59.65 48.01 4.47
CA GLU A 342 -59.39 49.23 5.22
C GLU A 342 -58.89 48.99 6.66
N THR A 343 -58.35 50.07 7.20
CA THR A 343 -57.75 50.29 8.52
C THR A 343 -58.71 50.23 9.70
N ASN A 344 -58.14 49.99 10.90
CA ASN A 344 -58.46 50.49 12.26
C ASN A 344 -58.08 49.38 13.27
N GLY A 345 -57.49 49.57 14.46
CA GLY A 345 -57.06 50.71 15.26
C GLY A 345 -56.58 50.17 16.63
N ASP A 346 -55.65 50.90 17.23
CA ASP A 346 -55.17 51.02 18.63
C ASP A 346 -55.47 49.97 19.73
N GLY A 347 -54.45 49.73 20.58
CA GLY A 347 -54.63 49.11 21.90
C GLY A 347 -53.33 48.81 22.66
N GLU A 348 -52.80 49.81 23.36
CA GLU A 348 -51.65 49.75 24.28
C GLU A 348 -52.07 49.22 25.67
N VAL A 349 -51.33 48.27 26.28
CA VAL A 349 -51.38 48.04 27.75
C VAL A 349 -50.00 47.63 28.29
N VAL A 350 -49.50 48.46 29.22
CA VAL A 350 -48.30 48.27 30.04
C VAL A 350 -48.65 47.52 31.33
N GLY A 351 -47.88 46.49 31.71
CA GLY A 351 -48.03 45.77 32.99
C GLY A 351 -46.70 45.24 33.55
N ARG A 352 -46.33 45.71 34.76
CA ARG A 352 -45.13 45.33 35.54
C ARG A 352 -45.15 43.86 35.99
N PRO A 353 -44.00 43.18 36.16
CA PRO A 353 -43.92 41.95 36.95
C PRO A 353 -43.37 42.22 38.38
N PRO A 354 -43.95 41.63 39.45
CA PRO A 354 -43.35 41.60 40.77
C PRO A 354 -42.59 40.30 41.07
N ARG A 355 -41.48 40.49 41.81
CA ARG A 355 -40.79 39.65 42.81
C ARG A 355 -40.69 38.10 42.66
N ARG A 356 -39.42 37.69 42.69
CA ARG A 356 -38.86 36.34 42.96
C ARG A 356 -39.48 35.64 44.18
N GLN A 357 -39.88 34.38 43.99
CA GLN A 357 -39.89 33.34 45.02
C GLN A 357 -39.03 32.15 44.57
N ARG A 358 -38.19 31.64 45.48
CA ARG A 358 -37.33 30.47 45.31
C ARG A 358 -38.18 29.20 45.16
N GLN A 359 -38.01 28.47 44.06
CA GLN A 359 -38.42 27.07 43.96
C GLN A 359 -37.21 26.17 43.72
N LYS A 360 -37.27 24.98 44.36
CA LYS A 360 -36.20 24.01 44.58
C LYS A 360 -35.71 23.39 43.27
N ARG A 361 -34.40 23.17 43.16
CA ARG A 361 -33.76 22.42 42.06
C ARG A 361 -34.32 20.99 41.99
N PRO A 362 -34.79 20.50 40.83
CA PRO A 362 -34.97 19.07 40.59
C PRO A 362 -33.60 18.38 40.42
N PRO A 363 -33.49 17.09 40.75
CA PRO A 363 -32.23 16.35 40.68
C PRO A 363 -31.75 16.21 39.22
N GLN A 364 -30.46 16.47 38.99
CA GLN A 364 -29.81 16.24 37.70
C GLN A 364 -29.90 14.75 37.33
N PRO A 365 -30.36 14.40 36.11
CA PRO A 365 -30.19 13.05 35.61
C PRO A 365 -28.70 12.80 35.34
N GLN A 366 -28.13 11.79 36.00
CA GLN A 366 -26.80 11.29 35.66
C GLN A 366 -26.80 10.83 34.20
N PRO A 367 -25.78 11.17 33.39
CA PRO A 367 -25.69 10.66 32.04
C PRO A 367 -25.38 9.17 32.11
N ARG A 368 -26.35 8.34 31.72
CA ARG A 368 -26.11 6.96 31.33
C ARG A 368 -25.27 6.99 30.05
N GLY A 369 -23.95 6.99 30.22
CA GLY A 369 -23.01 6.73 29.13
C GLY A 369 -23.17 5.29 28.64
N ARG A 370 -24.14 5.05 27.74
CA ARG A 370 -24.01 3.94 26.80
C ARG A 370 -22.80 4.31 25.93
N ASN A 371 -21.76 3.48 25.99
CA ASN A 371 -20.71 3.44 24.97
C ASN A 371 -21.37 3.12 23.62
N GLN A 372 -21.94 4.13 22.97
CA GLN A 372 -22.17 4.08 21.54
C GLN A 372 -20.79 4.17 20.92
N LYS A 373 -20.30 3.04 20.37
CA LYS A 373 -19.14 3.06 19.49
C LYS A 373 -19.42 4.10 18.41
N LYS A 374 -18.69 5.21 18.41
CA LYS A 374 -18.71 6.18 17.32
C LYS A 374 -18.33 5.40 16.06
N GLU A 375 -19.19 5.41 15.05
CA GLU A 375 -18.87 4.77 13.77
C GLU A 375 -17.62 5.43 13.18
N PRO A 376 -16.74 4.64 12.52
CA PRO A 376 -15.55 5.20 11.89
C PRO A 376 -15.96 6.17 10.77
N GLU A 377 -15.23 7.28 10.64
CA GLU A 377 -15.52 8.32 9.63
C GLU A 377 -15.34 7.82 8.19
N VAL A 378 -14.52 6.78 8.01
CA VAL A 378 -14.39 6.02 6.77
C VAL A 378 -14.63 4.54 7.15
N PRO A 379 -15.70 3.91 6.65
CA PRO A 379 -15.98 2.51 6.97
C PRO A 379 -14.95 1.56 6.35
N ASP A 380 -14.68 0.45 7.03
CA ASP A 380 -13.95 -0.67 6.44
C ASP A 380 -14.84 -1.42 5.45
N LEU A 381 -14.29 -1.79 4.28
CA LEU A 381 -15.02 -2.56 3.27
C LEU A 381 -15.33 -3.98 3.77
N PHE A 382 -14.39 -4.57 4.51
CA PHE A 382 -14.52 -5.89 5.11
C PHE A 382 -14.65 -5.79 6.62
N LYS A 383 -15.35 -6.76 7.22
CA LYS A 383 -15.45 -6.86 8.68
C LYS A 383 -14.06 -7.05 9.28
N VAL A 384 -13.67 -6.20 10.23
CA VAL A 384 -12.40 -6.30 10.95
C VAL A 384 -12.63 -6.82 12.37
N VAL A 385 -11.95 -7.89 12.76
CA VAL A 385 -12.05 -8.52 14.08
C VAL A 385 -10.68 -8.65 14.76
N LYS A 386 -10.65 -8.85 16.08
CA LYS A 386 -9.40 -9.22 16.76
C LYS A 386 -9.01 -10.64 16.35
N LYS A 387 -7.71 -10.95 16.29
CA LYS A 387 -7.21 -12.29 15.94
C LYS A 387 -7.78 -13.40 16.82
N GLU A 388 -8.05 -13.14 18.11
CA GLU A 388 -8.64 -14.11 19.03
C GLU A 388 -10.15 -14.34 18.79
N LYS A 389 -10.76 -13.52 17.95
CA LYS A 389 -12.17 -13.58 17.54
C LYS A 389 -12.28 -13.65 16.02
N TRP A 390 -11.26 -14.19 15.37
CA TRP A 390 -11.26 -14.37 13.92
C TRP A 390 -12.44 -15.24 13.50
N GLU A 391 -13.04 -14.89 12.38
CA GLU A 391 -14.11 -15.62 11.72
C GLU A 391 -13.88 -15.58 10.21
N GLU A 392 -14.39 -16.58 9.49
CA GLU A 392 -14.20 -16.69 8.05
C GLU A 392 -14.72 -15.45 7.31
N GLY A 393 -13.93 -14.97 6.35
CA GLY A 393 -14.22 -13.76 5.57
C GLY A 393 -13.79 -12.44 6.25
N ALA A 394 -13.53 -12.41 7.55
CA ALA A 394 -13.10 -11.20 8.25
C ALA A 394 -11.59 -10.92 8.09
N MET A 395 -11.23 -9.64 8.14
CA MET A 395 -9.85 -9.17 8.29
C MET A 395 -9.43 -9.20 9.76
N VAL A 396 -8.12 -9.25 10.00
CA VAL A 396 -7.55 -9.15 11.36
C VAL A 396 -7.14 -7.72 11.68
N LYS A 397 -7.61 -7.21 12.82
CA LYS A 397 -7.26 -5.88 13.32
C LYS A 397 -5.74 -5.72 13.47
N GLY A 398 -5.19 -4.74 12.77
CA GLY A 398 -3.77 -4.41 12.79
C GLY A 398 -2.89 -5.28 11.88
N ARG A 399 -3.50 -6.18 11.09
CA ARG A 399 -2.85 -6.86 9.97
C ARG A 399 -3.27 -6.15 8.69
N ASN A 400 -2.37 -5.40 8.08
CA ASN A 400 -2.67 -4.82 6.78
C ASN A 400 -2.75 -5.91 5.70
N GLU A 401 -3.61 -5.75 4.71
CA GLU A 401 -3.86 -6.76 3.67
C GLU A 401 -3.85 -6.11 2.28
N PRO A 402 -3.57 -6.86 1.19
CA PRO A 402 -3.56 -6.32 -0.16
C PRO A 402 -4.85 -5.62 -0.57
N CYS A 403 -5.99 -6.05 -0.03
CA CYS A 403 -7.28 -5.41 -0.32
C CYS A 403 -7.34 -3.93 0.10
N THR A 404 -6.44 -3.48 0.98
CA THR A 404 -6.35 -2.08 1.39
C THR A 404 -5.65 -1.18 0.37
N ILE A 405 -5.11 -1.74 -0.73
CA ILE A 405 -4.45 -0.97 -1.80
C ILE A 405 -5.39 0.09 -2.42
N GLU A 406 -6.71 -0.14 -2.40
CA GLU A 406 -7.70 0.85 -2.81
C GLU A 406 -7.58 2.16 -2.01
N ARG A 407 -7.21 2.09 -0.72
CA ARG A 407 -7.03 3.25 0.14
C ARG A 407 -5.79 4.03 -0.28
N VAL A 408 -4.73 3.32 -0.66
CA VAL A 408 -3.50 3.93 -1.15
C VAL A 408 -3.80 4.72 -2.44
N ALA A 409 -4.47 4.09 -3.42
CA ALA A 409 -4.84 4.74 -4.67
C ALA A 409 -5.73 5.96 -4.46
N LYS A 410 -6.76 5.84 -3.61
CA LYS A 410 -7.66 6.94 -3.23
C LYS A 410 -6.93 8.12 -2.61
N ILE A 411 -6.00 7.86 -1.68
CA ILE A 411 -5.18 8.92 -1.07
C ILE A 411 -4.29 9.60 -2.11
N VAL A 412 -3.61 8.83 -2.97
CA VAL A 412 -2.78 9.39 -4.04
C VAL A 412 -3.62 10.28 -4.97
N ALA A 413 -4.79 9.81 -5.40
CA ALA A 413 -5.70 10.58 -6.24
C ALA A 413 -6.09 11.92 -5.57
N GLY A 414 -6.45 11.88 -4.29
CA GLY A 414 -6.78 13.08 -3.51
C GLY A 414 -5.60 14.06 -3.35
N ILE A 415 -4.39 13.56 -3.06
CA ILE A 415 -3.17 14.38 -2.93
C ILE A 415 -2.85 15.10 -4.26
N LYS A 416 -3.01 14.39 -5.37
CA LYS A 416 -2.61 14.87 -6.71
C LYS A 416 -3.70 15.66 -7.43
N GLY A 417 -4.95 15.57 -6.98
CA GLY A 417 -6.09 16.22 -7.64
C GLY A 417 -6.45 15.59 -8.99
N VAL A 418 -6.25 14.28 -9.12
CA VAL A 418 -6.60 13.48 -10.32
C VAL A 418 -7.62 12.40 -9.94
N THR A 419 -8.19 11.71 -10.92
CA THR A 419 -9.13 10.62 -10.68
C THR A 419 -8.43 9.35 -10.15
N GLU A 420 -9.18 8.51 -9.41
CA GLU A 420 -8.70 7.17 -9.01
C GLU A 420 -8.30 6.34 -10.24
N GLN A 421 -9.07 6.44 -11.33
CA GLN A 421 -8.77 5.76 -12.60
C GLN A 421 -7.40 6.16 -13.15
N GLU A 422 -7.05 7.46 -13.20
CA GLU A 422 -5.75 7.90 -13.70
C GLU A 422 -4.59 7.32 -12.87
N VAL A 423 -4.74 7.25 -11.54
CA VAL A 423 -3.74 6.65 -10.65
C VAL A 423 -3.61 5.15 -10.90
N CYS A 424 -4.74 4.43 -10.91
CA CYS A 424 -4.75 2.97 -11.09
C CYS A 424 -4.17 2.56 -12.44
N GLU A 425 -4.57 3.23 -13.53
CA GLU A 425 -4.09 2.91 -14.87
C GLU A 425 -2.60 3.25 -15.06
N ALA A 426 -2.14 4.38 -14.51
CA ALA A 426 -0.73 4.72 -14.56
C ALA A 426 0.13 3.73 -13.75
N ALA A 427 -0.26 3.44 -12.51
CA ALA A 427 0.46 2.49 -11.67
C ALA A 427 0.46 1.08 -12.29
N TRP A 428 -0.68 0.62 -12.82
CA TRP A 428 -0.77 -0.66 -13.54
C TRP A 428 0.20 -0.70 -14.73
N ALA A 429 0.16 0.31 -15.60
CA ALA A 429 1.01 0.36 -16.79
C ALA A 429 2.51 0.38 -16.43
N ASN A 430 2.89 1.14 -15.41
CA ASN A 430 4.26 1.21 -14.91
C ASN A 430 4.73 -0.16 -14.38
N THR A 431 3.93 -0.81 -13.56
CA THR A 431 4.26 -2.10 -12.95
C THR A 431 4.37 -3.21 -13.99
N VAL A 432 3.43 -3.28 -14.95
CA VAL A 432 3.50 -4.25 -16.07
C VAL A 432 4.74 -4.01 -16.93
N LYS A 433 5.05 -2.74 -17.24
CA LYS A 433 6.23 -2.38 -18.04
C LYS A 433 7.54 -2.83 -17.39
N VAL A 434 7.66 -2.69 -16.07
CA VAL A 434 8.88 -3.02 -15.35
C VAL A 434 8.97 -4.52 -15.07
N PHE A 435 7.96 -5.11 -14.45
CA PHE A 435 8.04 -6.49 -13.93
C PHE A 435 7.52 -7.55 -14.89
N GLY A 436 6.86 -7.17 -15.99
CA GLY A 436 6.35 -8.13 -16.98
C GLY A 436 5.29 -9.08 -16.41
N VAL A 437 4.60 -8.68 -15.34
CA VAL A 437 3.44 -9.41 -14.82
C VAL A 437 2.31 -9.32 -15.86
N GLU A 438 1.87 -10.46 -16.38
CA GLU A 438 0.91 -10.53 -17.49
C GLU A 438 -0.43 -9.87 -17.11
N ALA A 439 -1.03 -9.16 -18.09
CA ALA A 439 -2.29 -8.43 -17.94
C ALA A 439 -3.52 -9.30 -18.16
#